data_AF-A0A447KV92-F1
#
_entry.id   AF-A0A447KV92-F1
#
_cell.length_a   1.000
_cell.length_b   1.000
_cell.length_c   1.000
_cell.angle_alpha   90.00
_cell.angle_beta   90.00
_cell.angle_gamma   90.00
#
_symmetry.space_group_name_H-M   'P 1'
#
loop_
_entity.id
_entity.type
_entity.pdbx_description
1 polymer ?
#
loop_
_entity_poly.entity_id
_entity_poly.type
_entity_poly.pdbx_seq_one_letter_code
_entity_poly.pdbx_strand_id
1 'polypeptide(L)'
;MVSADEVAEQLGEVLNLDVKAFAIPRTGWAEALEQFGIPAGHSGPAEDMYDAVNAGWMDLGVEGTEHIAGTTPARDVFAAAQKAMKV
;
A
#
# COMPACT_ATOMS: atom_id res chain seq x y z
N MET A 1 5.70 1.64 -11.04
CA MET A 1 5.00 1.49 -9.74
C MET A 1 4.67 0.01 -9.59
N VAL A 2 4.88 -0.59 -8.41
CA VAL A 2 4.43 -1.97 -8.13
C VAL A 2 2.90 -1.94 -7.97
N SER A 3 2.19 -2.87 -8.60
CA SER A 3 0.73 -2.97 -8.49
C SER A 3 0.27 -3.55 -7.16
N ALA A 4 -0.98 -3.30 -6.77
CA ALA A 4 -1.56 -3.88 -5.57
C ALA A 4 -1.60 -5.43 -5.63
N ASP A 5 -1.81 -5.99 -6.82
CA ASP A 5 -1.79 -7.44 -7.05
C ASP A 5 -0.40 -8.05 -6.79
N GLU A 6 0.66 -7.42 -7.28
CA GLU A 6 2.05 -7.86 -7.03
C GLU A 6 2.42 -7.77 -5.53
N VAL A 7 1.93 -6.74 -4.82
CA VAL A 7 2.14 -6.63 -3.37
C VAL A 7 1.39 -7.74 -2.63
N ALA A 8 0.14 -8.02 -3.01
CA ALA A 8 -0.67 -9.08 -2.41
C ALA A 8 -0.06 -10.47 -2.62
N GLU A 9 0.43 -10.76 -3.83
CA GLU A 9 1.13 -12.00 -4.15
C GLU A 9 2.35 -12.21 -3.24
N GLN A 10 3.21 -11.19 -3.13
CA GLN A 10 4.42 -11.25 -2.30
C GLN A 10 4.11 -11.41 -0.80
N LEU A 11 2.99 -10.86 -0.31
CA LEU A 11 2.52 -11.10 1.05
C LEU A 11 2.04 -12.55 1.22
N GLY A 12 1.27 -13.06 0.26
CA GLY A 12 0.77 -14.43 0.25
C GLY A 12 1.89 -15.47 0.31
N GLU A 13 2.98 -15.24 -0.43
CA GLU A 13 4.19 -16.08 -0.37
C GLU A 13 4.78 -16.19 1.03
N VAL A 14 4.91 -15.05 1.75
CA VAL A 14 5.50 -15.01 3.10
C VAL A 14 4.59 -15.65 4.13
N LEU A 15 3.27 -15.47 3.98
CA LEU A 15 2.28 -16.03 4.90
C LEU A 15 1.93 -17.50 4.59
N ASN A 16 2.28 -17.99 3.40
CA ASN A 16 1.80 -19.26 2.85
C ASN A 16 0.26 -19.32 2.83
N LEU A 17 -0.38 -18.24 2.37
CA LEU A 17 -1.83 -18.06 2.27
C LEU A 17 -2.19 -17.47 0.89
N ASP A 18 -3.40 -17.76 0.41
CA ASP A 18 -3.92 -17.11 -0.79
C ASP A 18 -4.40 -15.69 -0.45
N VAL A 19 -3.57 -14.70 -0.75
CA VAL A 19 -3.85 -13.28 -0.52
C VAL A 19 -4.16 -12.61 -1.86
N LYS A 20 -5.26 -11.86 -1.91
CA LYS A 20 -5.72 -11.12 -3.10
C LYS A 20 -5.93 -9.66 -2.77
N ALA A 21 -5.51 -8.77 -3.66
CA ALA A 21 -5.90 -7.37 -3.59
C ALA A 21 -7.38 -7.23 -4.01
N PHE A 22 -8.12 -6.35 -3.33
CA PHE A 22 -9.49 -6.05 -3.68
C PHE A 22 -9.67 -4.54 -3.79
N ALA A 23 -10.18 -4.08 -4.94
CA ALA A 23 -10.46 -2.67 -5.16
C ALA A 23 -11.77 -2.28 -4.46
N ILE A 24 -11.70 -1.30 -3.56
CA ILE A 24 -12.87 -0.74 -2.90
C ILE A 24 -13.39 0.45 -3.74
N PRO A 25 -14.70 0.56 -4.02
CA PRO A 25 -15.26 1.74 -4.66
C PRO A 25 -14.93 3.00 -3.87
N ARG A 26 -14.65 4.11 -4.58
CA ARG A 26 -14.22 5.38 -3.95
C ARG A 26 -15.12 5.86 -2.81
N THR A 27 -16.42 5.63 -2.92
CA THR A 27 -17.43 5.98 -1.90
C THR A 27 -17.34 5.18 -0.62
N GLY A 28 -16.68 4.02 -0.63
CA GLY A 28 -16.49 3.14 0.53
C GLY A 28 -15.14 3.32 1.23
N TRP A 29 -14.29 4.26 0.78
CA TRP A 29 -12.94 4.39 1.31
C TRP A 29 -12.91 4.87 2.76
N ALA A 30 -13.70 5.90 3.11
CA ALA A 30 -13.74 6.41 4.47
C ALA A 30 -14.11 5.31 5.48
N GLU A 31 -15.17 4.56 5.20
CA GLU A 31 -15.60 3.43 6.05
C GLU A 31 -14.51 2.34 6.16
N ALA A 32 -13.88 1.98 5.05
CA ALA A 32 -12.81 0.98 5.06
C ALA A 32 -11.59 1.45 5.88
N LEU A 33 -11.19 2.71 5.73
CA LEU A 33 -10.08 3.31 6.46
C LEU A 33 -10.37 3.40 7.96
N GLU A 34 -11.63 3.70 8.33
CA GLU A 34 -12.08 3.65 9.73
C GLU A 34 -11.97 2.24 10.33
N GLN A 35 -12.34 1.20 9.57
CA GLN A 35 -12.16 -0.20 10.00
C GLN A 35 -10.67 -0.58 10.18
N PHE A 36 -9.77 0.07 9.44
CA PHE A 36 -8.32 -0.08 9.61
C PHE A 36 -7.72 0.76 10.76
N GLY A 37 -8.56 1.47 11.52
CA GLY A 37 -8.17 2.19 12.73
C GLY A 37 -7.90 3.68 12.53
N ILE A 38 -8.21 4.25 11.36
CA ILE A 38 -8.22 5.70 11.20
C ILE A 38 -9.43 6.28 11.96
N PRO A 39 -9.26 7.30 12.80
CA PRO A 39 -10.39 7.89 13.52
C PRO A 39 -11.48 8.40 12.57
N ALA A 40 -12.74 8.24 12.96
CA ALA A 40 -13.88 8.69 12.15
C ALA A 40 -13.75 10.17 11.76
N GLY A 41 -14.00 10.47 10.48
CA GLY A 41 -13.83 11.82 9.92
C GLY A 41 -12.38 12.28 9.71
N HIS A 42 -11.38 11.40 9.89
CA HIS A 42 -9.95 11.74 9.70
C HIS A 42 -9.29 10.99 8.52
N SER A 43 -10.09 10.40 7.63
CA SER A 43 -9.61 9.63 6.47
C SER A 43 -9.12 10.48 5.30
N GLY A 44 -9.49 11.77 5.22
CA GLY A 44 -9.24 12.65 4.07
C GLY A 44 -7.80 12.57 3.51
N PRO A 45 -6.74 12.77 4.33
CA PRO A 45 -5.37 12.70 3.82
C PRO A 45 -4.98 11.33 3.24
N ALA A 46 -5.49 10.23 3.80
CA ALA A 46 -5.24 8.90 3.28
C ALA A 46 -5.99 8.67 1.96
N GLU A 47 -7.22 9.16 1.85
CA GLU A 47 -7.99 9.12 0.61
C GLU A 47 -7.30 9.89 -0.52
N ASP A 48 -6.85 11.13 -0.25
CA ASP A 48 -6.13 11.94 -1.24
C ASP A 48 -4.85 11.26 -1.74
N MET A 49 -4.13 10.58 -0.84
CA MET A 49 -2.96 9.78 -1.20
C MET A 49 -3.35 8.65 -2.17
N TYR A 50 -4.39 7.86 -1.86
CA TYR A 50 -4.83 6.78 -2.74
C TYR A 50 -5.39 7.28 -4.08
N ASP A 51 -6.06 8.43 -4.11
CA ASP A 51 -6.48 9.08 -5.37
C ASP A 51 -5.25 9.42 -6.23
N ALA A 52 -4.19 9.97 -5.63
CA ALA A 52 -2.95 10.27 -6.34
C ALA A 52 -2.25 9.01 -6.85
N VAL A 53 -2.12 7.96 -6.01
CA VAL A 53 -1.57 6.65 -6.42
C VAL A 53 -2.32 6.09 -7.62
N ASN A 54 -3.65 6.07 -7.56
CA ASN A 54 -4.49 5.49 -8.61
C ASN A 54 -4.47 6.32 -9.91
N ALA A 55 -4.23 7.63 -9.82
CA ALA A 55 -4.02 8.49 -10.97
C ALA A 55 -2.62 8.32 -11.60
N GLY A 56 -1.73 7.51 -11.00
CA GLY A 56 -0.33 7.39 -11.40
C GLY A 56 0.55 8.54 -10.89
N TRP A 57 0.00 9.41 -10.05
CA TRP A 57 0.67 10.56 -9.44
C TRP A 57 1.39 10.15 -8.15
N MET A 58 2.44 9.36 -8.31
CA MET A 58 3.57 9.33 -7.36
C MET A 58 4.86 9.73 -8.07
N ASP A 59 4.76 10.60 -9.08
CA ASP A 59 5.93 11.29 -9.59
C ASP A 59 6.15 12.52 -8.69
N LEU A 60 7.29 12.55 -8.00
CA LEU A 60 7.79 13.77 -7.34
C LEU A 60 8.34 14.72 -8.42
N GLY A 61 7.57 14.93 -9.50
CA GLY A 61 7.95 15.51 -10.80
C GLY A 61 8.24 17.01 -10.80
N VAL A 62 8.89 17.48 -9.74
CA VAL A 62 9.50 18.80 -9.67
C VAL A 62 10.78 18.77 -10.50
N GLU A 63 11.02 19.82 -11.29
CA GLU A 63 12.25 19.96 -12.07
C GLU A 63 13.48 19.87 -11.16
N GLY A 64 14.41 18.96 -11.48
CA GLY A 64 15.60 18.69 -10.68
C GLY A 64 15.46 17.57 -9.64
N THR A 65 14.29 16.91 -9.54
CA THR A 65 14.15 15.70 -8.71
C THR A 65 14.94 14.52 -9.31
N GLU A 66 15.83 13.94 -8.52
CA GLU A 66 16.48 12.67 -8.83
C GLU A 66 15.54 11.50 -8.50
N HIS A 67 15.30 10.64 -9.49
CA HIS A 67 14.57 9.39 -9.30
C HIS A 67 15.52 8.27 -8.88
N ILE A 68 15.44 7.86 -7.61
CA ILE A 68 16.16 6.69 -7.10
C ILE A 68 15.18 5.52 -6.96
N ALA A 69 15.36 4.48 -7.77
CA ALA A 69 14.57 3.27 -7.67
C ALA A 69 15.04 2.44 -6.46
N GLY A 70 14.16 2.29 -5.45
CA GLY A 70 14.36 1.31 -4.40
C GLY A 70 14.34 -0.11 -4.96
N THR A 71 15.33 -0.93 -4.60
CA THR A 71 15.46 -2.31 -5.11
C THR A 71 14.97 -3.38 -4.12
N THR A 72 14.50 -2.98 -2.94
CA THR A 72 13.99 -3.92 -1.93
C THR A 72 12.59 -4.39 -2.31
N PRO A 73 12.37 -5.70 -2.52
CA PRO A 73 11.04 -6.22 -2.85
C PRO A 73 10.12 -6.21 -1.61
N ALA A 74 8.81 -6.09 -1.83
CA ALA A 74 7.81 -6.07 -0.75
C ALA A 74 7.86 -7.36 0.10
N ARG A 75 8.10 -8.50 -0.55
CA ARG A 75 8.33 -9.81 0.09
C ARG A 75 9.36 -9.74 1.21
N ASP A 76 10.50 -9.10 0.98
CA ASP A 76 11.59 -9.06 1.96
C ASP A 76 11.21 -8.19 3.16
N VAL A 77 10.43 -7.12 2.93
CA VAL A 77 9.84 -6.29 4.00
C VAL A 77 8.84 -7.11 4.83
N PHE A 78 7.93 -7.85 4.18
CA PHE A 78 6.97 -8.71 4.87
C PHE A 78 7.65 -9.84 5.66
N ALA A 79 8.69 -10.46 5.10
CA ALA A 79 9.46 -11.51 5.78
C ALA A 79 10.15 -10.96 7.04
N ALA A 80 10.73 -9.77 6.96
CA ALA A 80 11.32 -9.09 8.11
C ALA A 80 10.27 -8.78 9.19
N ALA A 81 9.10 -8.28 8.80
CA ALA A 81 7.99 -8.00 9.71
C ALA A 81 7.47 -9.27 10.40
N GLN A 82 7.24 -10.34 9.64
CA GLN A 82 6.79 -11.63 10.18
C GLN A 82 7.79 -12.20 11.20
N LYS A 83 9.10 -12.07 10.93
CA LYS A 83 10.15 -12.47 11.87
C LYS A 83 10.11 -11.66 13.16
N ALA A 84 9.90 -10.35 13.07
CA ALA A 84 9.84 -9.46 14.23
C ALA A 84 8.63 -9.73 15.15
N MET A 85 7.53 -10.26 14.60
CA MET A 85 6.34 -10.64 15.38
C MET A 85 6.47 -11.98 16.11
N LYS A 86 7.40 -12.86 15.70
CA LYS A 86 7.62 -14.19 16.30
C LYS A 86 8.58 -14.15 17.50
N VAL A 87 8.90 -12.96 18.00
CA VAL A 87 9.76 -12.72 19.17
C VAL A 87 8.96 -12.91 20.45
#